data_AF-A0A921BLY2-F1
#
_entry.id   AF-A0A921BLY2-F1
#
_cell.length_a   1.000
_cell.length_b   1.000
_cell.length_c   1.000
_cell.angle_alpha   90.00
_cell.angle_beta   90.00
_cell.angle_gamma   90.00
#
_symmetry.space_group_name_H-M   'P 1'
#
loop_
_entity.id
_entity.type
_entity.pdbx_description
1 polymer ?
#
loop_
_entity_poly.entity_id
_entity_poly.type
_entity_poly.pdbx_seq_one_letter_code
_entity_poly.pdbx_strand_id
1 'polypeptide(L)'
;MEDLANADVLANPACRHYETTKEEAEQAGAIAFFGDKYGDQVRVLEAGPHSTELCGGTHVAALGDIGPLKIVAEGSIGSNIRRIEAVTGTAPIDRLRAAEAVLDQAADMVGVPVDDVLDGVQKRVDELRALRRELDEWKRRVALGRADELAATAADGVVATLVDDIDRDGLRDLAIAVRDRDGVRVAILGTAPKEGGAALVAAVTPDSGLDAGALVVDAAKTIGGGGRSNPEVTMVGGKAPEHLADALEQARAAAHAG
;
A
#
# COMPACT_ATOMS: atom_id res chain seq x y z
N MET A 1 -18.70 17.85 20.04
CA MET A 1 -18.94 19.21 19.48
C MET A 1 -20.03 19.16 18.43
N GLU A 2 -19.84 18.38 17.35
CA GLU A 2 -20.87 18.18 16.31
C GLU A 2 -22.23 17.76 16.89
N ASP A 3 -22.27 16.74 17.75
CA ASP A 3 -23.53 16.28 18.36
C ASP A 3 -24.21 17.35 19.24
N LEU A 4 -23.43 18.14 19.98
CA LEU A 4 -23.95 19.22 20.82
C LEU A 4 -24.55 20.33 19.96
N ALA A 5 -23.83 20.75 18.91
CA ALA A 5 -24.33 21.75 17.97
C ALA A 5 -25.61 21.28 17.27
N ASN A 6 -25.64 20.02 16.83
CA ASN A 6 -26.84 19.44 16.22
C ASN A 6 -28.00 19.28 17.21
N ALA A 7 -27.74 19.02 18.50
CA ALA A 7 -28.79 19.01 19.52
C ALA A 7 -29.46 20.39 19.65
N ASP A 8 -28.68 21.48 19.65
CA ASP A 8 -29.22 22.84 19.69
C ASP A 8 -29.99 23.21 18.40
N VAL A 9 -29.47 22.80 17.24
CA VAL A 9 -30.17 22.95 15.96
C VAL A 9 -31.53 22.24 15.98
N LEU A 10 -31.56 20.98 16.45
CA LEU A 10 -32.77 20.17 16.50
C LEU A 10 -33.77 20.67 17.56
N ALA A 11 -33.29 21.26 18.65
CA ALA A 11 -34.15 21.93 19.64
C ALA A 11 -34.83 23.18 19.06
N ASN A 12 -34.29 23.72 17.96
CA ASN A 12 -34.84 24.82 17.18
C ASN A 12 -35.28 26.06 18.00
N PRO A 13 -34.48 26.56 18.96
CA PRO A 13 -34.81 27.79 19.65
C PRO A 13 -34.82 28.97 18.67
N ALA A 14 -35.67 29.96 18.96
CA ALA A 14 -35.71 31.20 18.20
C ALA A 14 -34.40 31.99 18.35
N CYS A 15 -33.95 32.59 17.25
CA CYS A 15 -32.83 33.51 17.24
C CYS A 15 -33.36 34.94 17.43
N ARG A 16 -32.85 35.64 18.44
CA ARG A 16 -33.25 37.01 18.75
C ARG A 16 -32.05 37.93 18.59
N HIS A 17 -32.30 39.15 18.12
CA HIS A 17 -31.29 40.19 18.13
C HIS A 17 -31.88 41.53 18.54
N TYR A 18 -31.05 42.37 19.16
CA TYR A 18 -31.41 43.72 19.57
C TYR A 18 -30.15 44.59 19.70
N GLU A 19 -30.34 45.90 19.67
CA GLU A 19 -29.26 46.88 19.88
C GLU A 19 -29.30 47.41 21.32
N THR A 20 -28.14 47.57 21.95
CA THR A 20 -27.99 48.02 23.34
C THR A 20 -26.59 48.60 23.55
N THR A 21 -26.32 49.16 24.74
CA THR A 21 -24.95 49.60 25.06
C THR A 21 -24.02 48.42 25.27
N LYS A 22 -22.72 48.59 24.98
CA LYS A 22 -21.71 47.54 25.21
C LYS A 22 -21.73 47.02 26.66
N GLU A 23 -21.87 47.92 27.63
CA GLU A 23 -21.92 47.57 29.05
C GLU A 23 -23.11 46.66 29.39
N GLU A 24 -24.32 46.98 28.88
CA GLU A 24 -25.51 46.14 29.08
C GLU A 24 -25.37 44.77 28.40
N ALA A 25 -24.74 44.71 27.22
CA ALA A 25 -24.50 43.45 26.53
C ALA A 25 -23.54 42.54 27.29
N GLU A 26 -22.46 43.09 27.85
CA GLU A 26 -21.51 42.35 28.69
C GLU A 26 -22.18 41.84 29.97
N GLN A 27 -23.05 42.64 30.60
CA GLN A 27 -23.84 42.23 31.76
C GLN A 27 -24.83 41.10 31.43
N ALA A 28 -25.34 41.05 30.20
CA ALA A 28 -26.18 39.96 29.69
C ALA A 28 -25.40 38.69 29.32
N GLY A 29 -24.06 38.69 29.48
CA GLY A 29 -23.21 37.55 29.18
C GLY A 29 -22.83 37.42 27.70
N ALA A 30 -23.01 38.47 26.90
CA ALA A 30 -22.65 38.44 25.49
C ALA A 30 -21.13 38.32 25.29
N ILE A 31 -20.71 37.35 24.50
CA ILE A 31 -19.29 37.15 24.16
C ILE A 31 -18.87 38.14 23.05
N ALA A 32 -17.79 38.88 23.31
CA ALA A 32 -17.20 39.84 22.37
C ALA A 32 -15.91 39.27 21.74
N PHE A 33 -16.04 38.54 20.62
CA PHE A 33 -14.88 37.87 19.97
C PHE A 33 -13.76 38.81 19.48
N PHE A 34 -14.08 40.08 19.22
CA PHE A 34 -13.13 41.06 18.66
C PHE A 34 -12.82 42.24 19.61
N GLY A 35 -13.19 42.13 20.90
CA GLY A 35 -12.78 43.05 21.97
C GLY A 35 -12.96 44.54 21.65
N ASP A 36 -11.83 45.26 21.57
CA ASP A 36 -11.76 46.73 21.43
C ASP A 36 -12.28 47.27 20.08
N LYS A 37 -12.65 46.40 19.14
CA LYS A 37 -13.20 46.82 17.84
C LYS A 37 -14.67 47.24 17.90
N TYR A 38 -15.36 46.98 19.01
CA TYR A 38 -16.76 47.35 19.20
C TYR A 38 -16.90 48.75 19.80
N GLY A 39 -17.80 49.57 19.24
CA GLY A 39 -18.15 50.88 19.78
C GLY A 39 -19.15 50.81 20.93
N ASP A 40 -19.63 51.98 21.37
CA ASP A 40 -20.52 52.09 22.55
C ASP A 40 -21.90 51.46 22.35
N GLN A 41 -22.39 51.42 21.11
CA GLN A 41 -23.60 50.71 20.72
C GLN A 41 -23.26 49.44 19.95
N VAL A 42 -23.87 48.33 20.34
CA VAL A 42 -23.61 47.00 19.80
C VAL A 42 -24.91 46.26 19.52
N ARG A 43 -24.85 45.29 18.60
CA ARG A 43 -25.96 44.36 18.31
C ARG A 43 -25.67 43.02 18.97
N VAL A 44 -26.57 42.61 19.87
CA VAL A 44 -26.54 41.31 20.54
C VAL A 44 -27.32 40.31 19.70
N LEU A 45 -26.77 39.12 19.53
CA LEU A 45 -27.44 37.95 18.99
C LEU A 45 -27.57 36.91 20.11
N GLU A 46 -28.78 36.41 20.31
CA GLU A 46 -29.12 35.26 21.15
C GLU A 46 -29.55 34.12 20.22
N ALA A 47 -28.79 33.04 20.17
CA ALA A 47 -29.01 31.90 19.29
C ALA A 47 -29.01 30.60 20.12
N GLY A 48 -30.14 30.34 20.78
CA GLY A 48 -30.27 29.23 21.71
C GLY A 48 -29.60 29.45 23.07
N PRO A 49 -29.58 28.43 23.95
CA PRO A 49 -29.17 28.59 25.35
C PRO A 49 -27.65 28.77 25.54
N HIS A 50 -26.84 28.45 24.52
CA HIS A 50 -25.38 28.40 24.62
C HIS A 50 -24.67 29.49 23.81
N SER A 51 -25.38 30.31 23.05
CA SER A 51 -24.77 31.35 22.21
C SER A 51 -25.49 32.69 22.41
N THR A 52 -24.83 33.55 23.18
CA THR A 52 -25.14 34.98 23.27
C THR A 52 -23.86 35.73 22.93
N GLU A 53 -23.88 36.51 21.84
CA GLU A 53 -22.66 37.13 21.29
C GLU A 53 -22.93 38.48 20.64
N LEU A 54 -21.87 39.27 20.47
CA LEU A 54 -21.91 40.49 19.67
C LEU A 54 -21.72 40.12 18.20
N CYS A 55 -22.77 40.29 17.38
CA CYS A 55 -22.70 39.98 15.95
C CYS A 55 -23.53 40.94 15.09
N GLY A 56 -22.88 41.52 14.08
CA GLY A 56 -23.50 42.40 13.09
C GLY A 56 -24.02 41.69 11.83
N GLY A 57 -23.88 40.36 11.76
CA GLY A 57 -24.20 39.57 10.57
C GLY A 57 -25.69 39.38 10.31
N THR A 58 -26.01 38.73 9.21
CA THR A 58 -27.37 38.21 8.95
C THR A 58 -27.53 36.86 9.63
N HIS A 59 -28.71 36.61 10.19
CA HIS A 59 -29.01 35.39 10.93
C HIS A 59 -30.38 34.85 10.53
N VAL A 60 -30.55 33.55 10.76
CA VAL A 60 -31.81 32.83 10.64
C VAL A 60 -32.80 33.23 11.74
N ALA A 61 -34.08 32.87 11.59
CA ALA A 61 -35.10 33.17 12.57
C ALA A 61 -35.10 32.17 13.75
N ALA A 62 -34.69 30.93 13.50
CA ALA A 62 -34.48 29.91 14.52
C ALA A 62 -33.30 29.00 14.16
N LEU A 63 -32.65 28.37 15.14
CA LEU A 63 -31.45 27.56 14.88
C LEU A 63 -31.70 26.40 13.91
N GLY A 64 -32.89 25.80 13.91
CA GLY A 64 -33.23 24.70 13.01
C GLY A 64 -33.24 25.09 11.54
N ASP A 65 -33.38 26.37 11.21
CA ASP A 65 -33.36 26.89 9.84
C ASP A 65 -31.99 26.68 9.17
N ILE A 66 -30.90 26.50 9.95
CA ILE A 66 -29.57 26.25 9.38
C ILE A 66 -29.46 24.82 8.82
N GLY A 67 -30.30 23.89 9.29
CA GLY A 67 -30.17 22.46 8.98
C GLY A 67 -29.01 21.80 9.74
N PRO A 68 -28.72 20.51 9.49
CA PRO A 68 -27.67 19.80 10.21
C PRO A 68 -26.32 20.49 10.03
N LEU A 69 -25.47 20.41 11.05
CA LEU A 69 -24.08 20.84 10.99
C LEU A 69 -23.19 19.61 10.85
N LYS A 70 -22.25 19.67 9.91
CA LYS A 70 -21.22 18.65 9.73
C LYS A 70 -19.83 19.28 9.81
N ILE A 71 -19.02 18.83 10.76
CA ILE A 71 -17.59 19.10 10.82
C ILE A 71 -16.92 18.26 9.73
N VAL A 72 -16.23 18.94 8.81
CA VAL A 72 -15.54 18.32 7.67
C VAL A 72 -14.04 18.23 7.89
N ALA A 73 -13.47 19.09 8.74
CA ALA A 73 -12.07 19.01 9.13
C ALA A 73 -11.84 19.62 10.52
N GLU A 74 -10.82 19.10 11.20
CA GLU A 74 -10.27 19.67 12.43
C GLU A 74 -8.74 19.62 12.35
N GLY A 75 -8.08 20.75 12.62
CA GLY A 75 -6.62 20.86 12.53
C GLY A 75 -6.02 21.77 13.60
N SER A 76 -4.77 21.50 13.98
CA SER A 76 -4.00 22.42 14.85
C SER A 76 -3.43 23.57 14.02
N ILE A 77 -3.50 24.80 14.54
CA ILE A 77 -2.90 25.99 13.91
C ILE A 77 -1.96 26.75 14.85
N GLY A 78 -1.58 26.15 15.98
CA GLY A 78 -0.68 26.72 16.97
C GLY A 78 -0.82 26.07 18.34
N SER A 79 0.00 26.48 19.30
CA SER A 79 -0.11 26.01 20.69
C SER A 79 -1.48 26.36 21.26
N ASN A 80 -2.25 25.34 21.64
CA ASN A 80 -3.60 25.45 22.20
C ASN A 80 -4.66 26.09 21.26
N ILE A 81 -4.44 26.13 19.94
CA ILE A 81 -5.41 26.65 18.98
C ILE A 81 -5.77 25.59 17.95
N ARG A 82 -7.07 25.35 17.78
CA ARG A 82 -7.61 24.41 16.78
C ARG A 82 -8.52 25.16 15.81
N ARG A 83 -8.47 24.77 14.54
CA ARG A 83 -9.40 25.19 13.49
C ARG A 83 -10.39 24.07 13.26
N ILE A 84 -11.68 24.44 13.28
CA ILE A 84 -12.78 23.58 12.89
C ILE A 84 -13.34 24.12 11.57
N GLU A 85 -13.47 23.25 10.59
CA GLU A 85 -14.19 23.54 9.35
C GLU A 85 -15.49 22.76 9.36
N ALA A 86 -16.60 23.45 9.18
CA ALA A 86 -17.93 22.85 9.21
C ALA A 86 -18.81 23.41 8.09
N VAL A 87 -19.75 22.59 7.64
CA VAL A 87 -20.78 22.94 6.65
C VAL A 87 -22.16 22.70 7.23
N THR A 88 -23.15 23.44 6.71
CA THR A 88 -24.55 23.33 7.12
C THR A 88 -25.48 23.44 5.92
N GLY A 89 -26.80 23.51 6.13
CA GLY A 89 -27.80 23.53 5.06
C GLY A 89 -27.88 22.18 4.33
N THR A 90 -27.83 22.22 2.99
CA THR A 90 -27.89 21.00 2.16
C THR A 90 -26.54 20.31 1.99
N ALA A 91 -25.43 21.01 2.26
CA ALA A 91 -24.09 20.46 2.04
C ALA A 91 -23.80 19.16 2.82
N PRO A 92 -24.22 18.99 4.10
CA PRO A 92 -24.15 17.70 4.78
C PRO A 92 -24.92 16.57 4.06
N ILE A 93 -26.10 16.88 3.51
CA ILE A 93 -26.95 15.91 2.80
C ILE A 93 -26.30 15.50 1.48
N ASP A 94 -25.76 16.46 0.73
CA ASP A 94 -25.05 16.16 -0.52
C ASP A 94 -23.79 15.32 -0.25
N ARG A 95 -23.11 15.56 0.88
CA ARG A 95 -21.98 14.74 1.33
C ARG A 95 -22.40 13.32 1.70
N LEU A 96 -23.55 13.15 2.36
CA LEU A 96 -24.11 11.83 2.67
C LEU A 96 -24.42 11.06 1.38
N ARG A 97 -25.15 11.68 0.45
CA ARG A 97 -25.47 11.08 -0.86
C ARG A 97 -24.23 10.70 -1.66
N ALA A 98 -23.19 11.53 -1.62
CA ALA A 98 -21.91 11.21 -2.26
C ALA A 98 -21.23 9.99 -1.61
N ALA A 99 -21.31 9.84 -0.30
CA ALA A 99 -20.78 8.68 0.40
C ALA A 99 -21.57 7.41 0.07
N GLU A 100 -22.90 7.48 0.05
CA GLU A 100 -23.79 6.38 -0.37
C GLU A 100 -23.48 5.93 -1.80
N ALA A 101 -23.36 6.87 -2.74
CA ALA A 101 -23.03 6.56 -4.13
C ALA A 101 -21.66 5.89 -4.30
N VAL A 102 -20.67 6.23 -3.47
CA VAL A 102 -19.36 5.56 -3.45
C VAL A 102 -19.48 4.12 -2.92
N LEU A 103 -20.29 3.91 -1.89
CA LEU A 103 -20.53 2.58 -1.33
C LEU A 103 -21.28 1.68 -2.32
N ASP A 104 -22.31 2.20 -2.98
CA ASP A 104 -23.04 1.49 -4.04
C ASP A 104 -22.10 1.04 -5.17
N GLN A 105 -21.25 1.95 -5.65
CA GLN A 105 -20.26 1.62 -6.69
C GLN A 105 -19.27 0.55 -6.23
N ALA A 106 -18.80 0.62 -4.97
CA ALA A 106 -17.91 -0.40 -4.42
C ALA A 106 -18.61 -1.77 -4.33
N ALA A 107 -19.88 -1.80 -3.94
CA ALA A 107 -20.72 -3.00 -3.87
C ALA A 107 -20.92 -3.65 -5.24
N ASP A 108 -21.26 -2.85 -6.25
CA ASP A 108 -21.39 -3.27 -7.63
C ASP A 108 -20.07 -3.85 -8.18
N MET A 109 -18.94 -3.23 -7.86
CA MET A 109 -17.61 -3.70 -8.31
C MET A 109 -17.25 -5.08 -7.77
N VAL A 110 -17.63 -5.41 -6.53
CA VAL A 110 -17.35 -6.73 -5.94
C VAL A 110 -18.49 -7.74 -6.16
N GLY A 111 -19.66 -7.25 -6.57
CA GLY A 111 -20.86 -8.03 -6.90
C GLY A 111 -21.63 -8.50 -5.67
N VAL A 112 -21.76 -7.65 -4.65
CA VAL A 112 -22.47 -7.96 -3.39
C VAL A 112 -23.37 -6.79 -2.97
N PRO A 113 -24.35 -6.99 -2.07
CA PRO A 113 -25.09 -5.89 -1.45
C PRO A 113 -24.18 -4.91 -0.69
N VAL A 114 -24.61 -3.66 -0.53
CA VAL A 114 -23.83 -2.62 0.18
C VAL A 114 -23.41 -3.06 1.59
N ASP A 115 -24.33 -3.71 2.31
CA ASP A 115 -24.09 -4.20 3.67
C ASP A 115 -22.97 -5.26 3.74
N ASP A 116 -22.73 -5.97 2.63
CA ASP A 116 -21.74 -7.05 2.51
C ASP A 116 -20.43 -6.58 1.83
N VAL A 117 -20.29 -5.28 1.51
CA VAL A 117 -19.15 -4.75 0.72
C VAL A 117 -17.80 -5.15 1.29
N LEU A 118 -17.62 -5.01 2.60
CA LEU A 118 -16.34 -5.30 3.25
C LEU A 118 -15.97 -6.79 3.15
N ASP A 119 -16.95 -7.67 3.36
CA ASP A 119 -16.77 -9.12 3.24
C ASP A 119 -16.52 -9.52 1.77
N GLY A 120 -17.24 -8.90 0.83
CA GLY A 120 -17.02 -9.06 -0.60
C GLY A 120 -15.60 -8.66 -1.02
N VAL A 121 -15.12 -7.50 -0.57
CA VAL A 121 -13.74 -7.04 -0.81
C VAL A 121 -12.74 -8.02 -0.23
N GLN A 122 -12.92 -8.46 1.03
CA GLN A 122 -12.01 -9.39 1.69
C GLN A 122 -11.92 -10.72 0.92
N LYS A 123 -13.06 -11.27 0.49
CA LYS A 123 -13.11 -12.47 -0.33
C LYS A 123 -12.32 -12.32 -1.63
N ARG A 124 -12.47 -11.20 -2.36
CA ARG A 124 -11.72 -10.93 -3.59
C ARG A 124 -10.22 -10.81 -3.34
N VAL A 125 -9.81 -10.20 -2.22
CA VAL A 125 -8.39 -10.10 -1.83
C VAL A 125 -7.81 -11.49 -1.56
N ASP A 126 -8.55 -12.36 -0.89
CA ASP A 126 -8.09 -13.71 -0.58
C ASP A 126 -8.05 -14.61 -1.81
N GLU A 127 -9.05 -14.51 -2.71
CA GLU A 127 -9.04 -15.15 -4.03
C GLU A 127 -7.81 -14.71 -4.84
N LEU A 128 -7.49 -13.42 -4.86
CA LEU A 128 -6.31 -12.89 -5.56
C LEU A 128 -5.00 -13.46 -4.99
N ARG A 129 -4.90 -13.60 -3.66
CA ARG A 129 -3.74 -14.21 -3.01
C ARG A 129 -3.61 -15.69 -3.35
N ALA A 130 -4.72 -16.42 -3.37
CA ALA A 130 -4.74 -17.84 -3.75
C ALA A 130 -4.31 -18.03 -5.20
N LEU A 131 -4.88 -17.27 -6.13
CA LEU A 131 -4.53 -17.31 -7.56
C LEU A 131 -3.06 -16.97 -7.82
N ARG A 132 -2.49 -16.02 -7.07
CA ARG A 132 -1.05 -15.71 -7.17
C ARG A 132 -0.18 -16.90 -6.75
N ARG A 133 -0.53 -17.58 -5.66
CA ARG A 133 0.18 -18.79 -5.20
C ARG A 133 0.08 -19.92 -6.24
N GLU A 134 -1.11 -20.16 -6.78
CA GLU A 134 -1.30 -21.15 -7.85
C GLU A 134 -0.50 -20.80 -9.10
N LEU A 135 -0.46 -19.52 -9.50
CA LEU A 135 0.32 -19.07 -10.65
C LEU A 135 1.82 -19.35 -10.45
N ASP A 136 2.37 -19.07 -9.27
CA ASP A 136 3.78 -19.31 -9.00
C ASP A 136 4.10 -20.81 -8.95
N GLU A 137 3.18 -21.64 -8.42
CA GLU A 137 3.30 -23.10 -8.50
C GLU A 137 3.29 -23.60 -9.96
N TRP A 138 2.39 -23.08 -10.80
CA TRP A 138 2.33 -23.43 -12.22
C TRP A 138 3.59 -23.02 -12.97
N LYS A 139 4.13 -21.81 -12.73
CA LYS A 139 5.40 -21.39 -13.31
C LYS A 139 6.54 -22.34 -12.93
N ARG A 140 6.61 -22.75 -11.66
CA ARG A 140 7.61 -23.73 -11.20
C ARG A 140 7.46 -25.07 -11.92
N ARG A 141 6.22 -25.58 -12.10
CA ARG A 141 5.97 -26.82 -12.86
C ARG A 141 6.39 -26.71 -14.33
N VAL A 142 6.06 -25.60 -15.00
CA VAL A 142 6.45 -25.36 -16.40
C VAL A 142 7.97 -25.27 -16.52
N ALA A 143 8.64 -24.55 -15.62
CA ALA A 143 10.08 -24.45 -15.61
C ALA A 143 10.74 -25.82 -15.44
N LEU A 144 10.28 -26.64 -14.48
CA LEU A 144 10.77 -28.00 -14.27
C LEU A 144 10.55 -28.91 -15.48
N GLY A 145 9.46 -28.72 -16.22
CA GLY A 145 9.21 -29.44 -17.49
C GLY A 145 10.26 -29.17 -18.57
N ARG A 146 11.00 -28.06 -18.48
CA ARG A 146 12.09 -27.72 -19.41
C ARG A 146 13.42 -28.39 -19.07
N ALA A 147 13.49 -29.18 -18.00
CA ALA A 147 14.74 -29.80 -17.56
C ALA A 147 15.37 -30.68 -18.65
N ASP A 148 14.56 -31.46 -19.38
CA ASP A 148 15.05 -32.31 -20.47
C ASP A 148 15.58 -31.48 -21.66
N GLU A 149 14.89 -30.39 -22.02
CA GLU A 149 15.33 -29.47 -23.08
C GLU A 149 16.65 -28.77 -22.72
N LEU A 150 16.79 -28.33 -21.47
CA LEU A 150 18.01 -27.70 -20.98
C LEU A 150 19.16 -28.69 -20.88
N ALA A 151 18.91 -29.91 -20.42
CA ALA A 151 19.91 -30.97 -20.38
C ALA A 151 20.44 -31.31 -21.78
N ALA A 152 19.58 -31.27 -22.80
CA ALA A 152 20.00 -31.48 -24.20
C ALA A 152 20.96 -30.41 -24.73
N THR A 153 21.12 -29.27 -24.04
CA THR A 153 22.10 -28.22 -24.40
C THR A 153 23.48 -28.44 -23.80
N ALA A 154 23.68 -29.54 -23.06
CA ALA A 154 24.96 -29.82 -22.40
C ALA A 154 26.11 -29.91 -23.40
N ALA A 155 27.20 -29.19 -23.10
CA ALA A 155 28.48 -29.30 -23.80
C ALA A 155 29.51 -29.85 -22.80
N ASP A 156 30.13 -30.99 -23.10
CA ASP A 156 31.05 -31.72 -22.20
C ASP A 156 30.47 -31.96 -20.79
N GLY A 157 29.15 -32.15 -20.73
CA GLY A 157 28.38 -32.33 -19.50
C GLY A 157 28.14 -31.06 -18.68
N VAL A 158 28.39 -29.87 -19.25
CA VAL A 158 28.10 -28.57 -18.64
C VAL A 158 26.87 -27.97 -19.29
N VAL A 159 25.84 -27.67 -18.49
CA VAL A 159 24.72 -26.81 -18.88
C VAL A 159 24.91 -25.46 -18.20
N ALA A 160 24.98 -24.38 -18.98
CA ALA A 160 25.01 -23.02 -18.43
C ALA A 160 24.08 -22.11 -19.24
N THR A 161 23.02 -21.59 -18.62
CA THR A 161 22.07 -20.71 -19.31
C THR A 161 21.32 -19.76 -18.36
N LEU A 162 20.72 -18.74 -18.95
CA LEU A 162 19.77 -17.88 -18.26
C LEU A 162 18.34 -18.43 -18.41
N VAL A 163 17.55 -18.30 -17.35
CA VAL A 163 16.16 -18.72 -17.28
C VAL A 163 15.31 -17.54 -16.84
N ASP A 164 14.39 -17.13 -17.70
CA ASP A 164 13.49 -16.02 -17.42
C ASP A 164 12.33 -16.45 -16.50
N ASP A 165 11.73 -15.46 -15.81
CA ASP A 165 10.46 -15.58 -15.10
C ASP A 165 10.39 -16.69 -14.04
N ILE A 166 11.53 -17.02 -13.44
CA ILE A 166 11.66 -17.99 -12.34
C ILE A 166 12.21 -17.33 -11.08
N ASP A 167 11.66 -17.72 -9.92
CA ASP A 167 12.18 -17.31 -8.61
C ASP A 167 13.42 -18.14 -8.22
N ARG A 168 14.02 -17.83 -7.06
CA ARG A 168 15.27 -18.46 -6.62
C ARG A 168 15.10 -19.94 -6.30
N ASP A 169 13.97 -20.29 -5.67
CA ASP A 169 13.68 -21.66 -5.27
C ASP A 169 13.42 -22.53 -6.51
N GLY A 170 12.60 -22.04 -7.44
CA GLY A 170 12.36 -22.69 -8.73
C GLY A 170 13.63 -22.83 -9.57
N LEU A 171 14.51 -21.82 -9.59
CA LEU A 171 15.81 -21.90 -10.28
C LEU A 171 16.68 -23.01 -9.70
N ARG A 172 16.71 -23.12 -8.37
CA ARG A 172 17.46 -24.16 -7.67
C ARG A 172 16.93 -25.56 -8.02
N ASP A 173 15.61 -25.74 -7.97
CA ASP A 173 15.02 -27.03 -8.31
C ASP A 173 15.22 -27.39 -9.78
N LEU A 174 15.15 -26.41 -10.68
CA LEU A 174 15.43 -26.62 -12.10
C LEU A 174 16.87 -27.04 -12.33
N ALA A 175 17.84 -26.41 -11.66
CA ALA A 175 19.24 -26.80 -11.77
C ALA A 175 19.48 -28.22 -11.27
N ILE A 176 18.84 -28.61 -10.16
CA ILE A 176 18.85 -30.00 -9.67
C ILE A 176 18.23 -30.94 -10.72
N ALA A 177 17.06 -30.61 -11.25
CA ALA A 177 16.36 -31.43 -12.22
C ALA A 177 17.11 -31.58 -13.56
N VAL A 178 17.88 -30.57 -13.97
CA VAL A 178 18.77 -30.61 -15.15
C VAL A 178 20.02 -31.44 -14.86
N ARG A 179 20.65 -31.24 -13.69
CA ARG A 179 21.81 -32.03 -13.24
C ARG A 179 21.49 -33.52 -13.21
N ASP A 180 20.30 -33.89 -12.77
CA ASP A 180 19.89 -35.30 -12.63
C ASP A 180 19.59 -35.99 -13.98
N ARG A 181 19.83 -35.32 -15.13
CA ARG A 181 19.67 -35.90 -16.48
C ARG A 181 20.96 -36.52 -16.99
N ASP A 182 20.80 -37.58 -17.77
CA ASP A 182 21.92 -38.30 -18.36
C ASP A 182 22.81 -37.37 -19.20
N GLY A 183 24.12 -37.49 -18.99
CA GLY A 183 25.11 -36.69 -19.70
C GLY A 183 25.36 -35.30 -19.10
N VAL A 184 24.65 -34.90 -18.05
CA VAL A 184 24.92 -33.65 -17.32
C VAL A 184 25.78 -33.93 -16.08
N ARG A 185 26.93 -33.28 -15.99
CA ARG A 185 27.82 -33.27 -14.80
C ARG A 185 27.57 -32.05 -13.92
N VAL A 186 27.19 -30.93 -14.54
CA VAL A 186 26.90 -29.67 -13.85
C VAL A 186 25.85 -28.85 -14.57
N ALA A 187 24.93 -28.28 -13.79
CA ALA A 187 23.95 -27.30 -14.25
C ALA A 187 24.19 -25.96 -13.55
N ILE A 188 24.42 -24.90 -14.33
CA ILE A 188 24.64 -23.53 -13.87
C ILE A 188 23.54 -22.65 -14.47
N LEU A 189 22.58 -22.21 -13.65
CA LEU A 189 21.44 -21.45 -14.14
C LEU A 189 21.42 -20.06 -13.50
N GLY A 190 21.10 -19.04 -14.29
CA GLY A 190 20.93 -17.66 -13.83
C GLY A 190 19.53 -17.12 -14.09
N THR A 191 19.02 -16.25 -13.21
CA THR A 191 17.76 -15.51 -13.43
C THR A 191 17.88 -14.09 -12.84
N ALA A 192 17.08 -13.18 -13.39
CA ALA A 192 16.77 -11.89 -12.76
C ALA A 192 15.31 -11.95 -12.26
N PRO A 193 15.07 -12.26 -10.97
CA PRO A 193 13.71 -12.36 -10.43
C PRO A 193 12.94 -11.05 -10.56
N LYS A 194 11.61 -11.12 -10.74
CA LYS A 194 10.75 -9.91 -10.80
C LYS A 194 10.79 -9.07 -9.53
N GLU A 195 11.13 -9.67 -8.40
CA GLU A 195 11.33 -9.00 -7.11
C GLU A 195 12.59 -8.11 -7.08
N GLY A 196 13.46 -8.25 -8.09
CA GLY A 196 14.69 -7.50 -8.26
C GLY A 196 15.95 -8.30 -7.91
N GLY A 197 17.09 -7.82 -8.43
CA GLY A 197 18.40 -8.43 -8.24
C GLY A 197 18.71 -9.55 -9.21
N ALA A 198 19.74 -10.31 -8.89
CA ALA A 198 20.30 -11.41 -9.66
C ALA A 198 20.33 -12.68 -8.81
N ALA A 199 20.14 -13.84 -9.44
CA ALA A 199 20.27 -15.14 -8.80
C ALA A 199 21.01 -16.10 -9.73
N LEU A 200 22.00 -16.81 -9.19
CA LEU A 200 22.77 -17.83 -9.91
C LEU A 200 22.85 -19.09 -9.04
N VAL A 201 22.65 -20.25 -9.65
CA VAL A 201 22.80 -21.56 -8.99
C VAL A 201 23.79 -22.40 -9.77
N ALA A 202 24.60 -23.18 -9.05
CA ALA A 202 25.30 -24.33 -9.61
C ALA A 202 24.87 -25.60 -8.87
N ALA A 203 24.64 -26.67 -9.63
CA ALA A 203 24.36 -28.01 -9.12
C ALA A 203 25.28 -29.01 -9.83
N VAL A 204 26.09 -29.75 -9.08
CA VAL A 204 27.08 -30.71 -9.62
C VAL A 204 26.69 -32.14 -9.25
N THR A 205 26.99 -33.11 -10.12
CA THR A 205 26.82 -34.54 -9.79
C THR A 205 27.90 -34.99 -8.80
N PRO A 206 27.63 -35.99 -7.94
CA PRO A 206 28.60 -36.45 -6.94
C PRO A 206 29.93 -36.98 -7.52
N ASP A 207 29.90 -37.47 -8.76
CA ASP A 207 31.04 -38.05 -9.49
C ASP A 207 31.75 -37.05 -10.42
N SER A 208 31.30 -35.79 -10.47
CA SER A 208 31.85 -34.77 -11.36
C SER A 208 33.28 -34.33 -10.99
N GLY A 209 33.69 -34.49 -9.73
CA GLY A 209 34.94 -33.93 -9.19
C GLY A 209 34.91 -32.41 -8.97
N LEU A 210 33.76 -31.76 -9.19
CA LEU A 210 33.56 -30.32 -9.06
C LEU A 210 32.90 -29.95 -7.73
N ASP A 211 33.12 -28.72 -7.28
CA ASP A 211 32.44 -28.12 -6.11
C ASP A 211 31.55 -26.96 -6.59
N ALA A 212 30.23 -27.09 -6.39
CA ALA A 212 29.26 -26.09 -6.86
C ALA A 212 29.51 -24.69 -6.27
N GLY A 213 30.01 -24.60 -5.03
CA GLY A 213 30.34 -23.33 -4.40
C GLY A 213 31.58 -22.68 -4.99
N ALA A 214 32.60 -23.47 -5.32
CA ALA A 214 33.80 -23.01 -6.00
C ALA A 214 33.49 -22.46 -7.40
N LEU A 215 32.54 -23.08 -8.12
CA LEU A 215 32.14 -22.64 -9.47
C LEU A 215 31.48 -21.25 -9.48
N VAL A 216 30.76 -20.87 -8.41
CA VAL A 216 29.96 -19.64 -8.39
C VAL A 216 30.52 -18.54 -7.49
N VAL A 217 31.63 -18.76 -6.78
CA VAL A 217 32.17 -17.79 -5.81
C VAL A 217 32.61 -16.47 -6.45
N ASP A 218 33.24 -16.53 -7.62
CA ASP A 218 33.68 -15.33 -8.35
C ASP A 218 32.52 -14.71 -9.13
N ALA A 219 31.67 -15.54 -9.74
CA ALA A 219 30.42 -15.13 -10.37
C ALA A 219 29.50 -14.36 -9.40
N ALA A 220 29.45 -14.77 -8.13
CA ALA A 220 28.70 -14.08 -7.08
C ALA A 220 29.19 -12.65 -6.84
N LYS A 221 30.52 -12.43 -6.88
CA LYS A 221 31.12 -11.09 -6.75
C LYS A 221 30.76 -10.22 -7.94
N THR A 222 30.74 -10.80 -9.14
CA THR A 222 30.37 -10.09 -10.39
C THR A 222 28.93 -9.60 -10.36
N ILE A 223 27.98 -10.36 -9.81
CA ILE A 223 26.60 -9.87 -9.59
C ILE A 223 26.44 -9.03 -8.30
N GLY A 224 27.54 -8.71 -7.62
CA GLY A 224 27.55 -7.87 -6.42
C GLY A 224 26.88 -8.52 -5.20
N GLY A 225 27.12 -9.81 -4.98
CA GLY A 225 26.55 -10.52 -3.83
C GLY A 225 27.29 -11.78 -3.41
N GLY A 226 26.54 -12.77 -2.93
CA GLY A 226 27.09 -13.94 -2.25
C GLY A 226 26.03 -14.98 -1.90
N GLY A 227 26.46 -16.06 -1.26
CA GLY A 227 25.60 -17.14 -0.83
C GLY A 227 26.31 -18.11 0.12
N ARG A 228 25.54 -19.02 0.70
CA ARG A 228 26.08 -20.09 1.54
C ARG A 228 26.55 -21.22 0.63
N SER A 229 27.84 -21.54 0.68
CA SER A 229 28.40 -22.65 -0.10
C SER A 229 27.87 -24.00 0.40
N ASN A 230 27.50 -24.84 -0.55
CA ASN A 230 27.27 -26.26 -0.40
C ASN A 230 27.91 -26.95 -1.63
N PRO A 231 28.82 -27.93 -1.43
CA PRO A 231 29.57 -28.56 -2.52
C PRO A 231 28.72 -29.18 -3.63
N GLU A 232 27.50 -29.66 -3.33
CA GLU A 232 26.62 -30.28 -4.33
C GLU A 232 25.73 -29.26 -5.04
N VAL A 233 25.16 -28.30 -4.30
CA VAL A 233 24.24 -27.28 -4.84
C VAL A 233 24.43 -25.95 -4.12
N THR A 234 25.02 -24.97 -4.78
CA THR A 234 25.19 -23.61 -4.24
C THR A 234 24.32 -22.61 -4.98
N MET A 235 23.57 -21.81 -4.21
CA MET A 235 22.77 -20.69 -4.67
C MET A 235 23.41 -19.38 -4.18
N VAL A 236 23.60 -18.43 -5.10
CA VAL A 236 24.10 -17.08 -4.79
C VAL A 236 23.14 -16.03 -5.32
N GLY A 237 23.01 -14.92 -4.59
CA GLY A 237 22.19 -13.79 -4.98
C GLY A 237 23.01 -12.51 -5.04
N GLY A 238 22.61 -11.58 -5.90
CA GLY A 238 23.31 -10.32 -6.14
C GLY A 238 22.37 -9.15 -6.43
N LYS A 239 22.92 -7.93 -6.46
CA LYS A 239 22.17 -6.69 -6.74
C LYS A 239 22.30 -6.20 -8.18
N ALA A 240 23.22 -6.77 -8.96
CA ALA A 240 23.55 -6.33 -10.32
C ALA A 240 23.11 -7.36 -11.39
N PRO A 241 21.80 -7.41 -11.75
CA PRO A 241 21.31 -8.30 -12.82
C PRO A 241 21.92 -8.03 -14.19
N GLU A 242 22.43 -6.82 -14.44
CA GLU A 242 23.14 -6.45 -15.66
C GLU A 242 24.43 -7.27 -15.88
N HIS A 243 25.01 -7.83 -14.82
CA HIS A 243 26.23 -8.65 -14.88
C HIS A 243 25.96 -10.16 -14.87
N LEU A 244 24.69 -10.58 -14.96
CA LEU A 244 24.30 -11.99 -14.87
C LEU A 244 24.89 -12.83 -16.02
N ALA A 245 24.97 -12.27 -17.22
CA ALA A 245 25.57 -12.95 -18.37
C ALA A 245 27.08 -13.19 -18.17
N ASP A 246 27.81 -12.17 -17.69
CA ASP A 246 29.24 -12.27 -17.40
C ASP A 246 29.52 -13.28 -16.27
N ALA A 247 28.70 -13.23 -15.21
CA ALA A 247 28.79 -14.16 -14.09
C ALA A 247 28.51 -15.60 -14.50
N LEU A 248 27.51 -15.83 -15.37
CA LEU A 248 27.21 -17.15 -15.91
C LEU A 248 28.40 -17.69 -16.70
N GLU A 249 29.03 -16.86 -17.53
CA GLU A 249 30.15 -17.28 -18.35
C GLU A 249 31.41 -17.58 -17.52
N GLN A 250 31.67 -16.80 -16.47
CA GLN A 250 32.74 -17.11 -15.51
C GLN A 250 32.54 -18.48 -14.86
N ALA A 251 31.31 -18.79 -14.42
CA ALA A 251 30.99 -20.06 -13.81
C ALA A 251 31.08 -21.22 -14.83
N ARG A 252 30.64 -21.00 -16.08
CA ARG A 252 30.81 -21.95 -17.20
C ARG A 252 32.29 -22.26 -17.44
N ALA A 253 33.13 -21.23 -17.53
CA ALA A 253 34.57 -21.40 -17.75
C ALA A 253 35.25 -22.17 -16.61
N ALA A 254 34.87 -21.88 -15.35
CA ALA A 254 35.36 -22.63 -14.19
C ALA A 254 34.98 -24.12 -14.25
N ALA A 255 33.78 -24.44 -14.75
CA ALA A 255 33.32 -25.82 -14.90
C ALA A 255 34.02 -26.61 -16.02
N HIS A 256 34.51 -25.94 -17.06
CA HIS A 256 35.32 -26.60 -18.11
C HIS A 256 36.80 -26.74 -17.74
N ALA A 257 37.29 -25.95 -16.78
CA ALA A 257 38.69 -25.96 -16.36
C ALA A 257 39.01 -26.98 -15.25
N GLY A 258 37.99 -27.44 -14.50
CA GLY A 258 38.09 -28.46 -13.47
C GLY A 258 37.81 -29.86 -13.99
#